data_AF-A0A7X1P8G7-F1
#
_entry.id   AF-A0A7X1P8G7-F1
#
_cell.length_a   1.000
_cell.length_b   1.000
_cell.length_c   1.000
_cell.angle_alpha   90.00
_cell.angle_beta   90.00
_cell.angle_gamma   90.00
#
_symmetry.space_group_name_H-M   'P 1'
#
loop_
_entity.id
_entity.type
_entity.pdbx_description
1 polymer ?
#
loop_
_entity_poly.entity_id
_entity_poly.type
_entity_poly.pdbx_seq_one_letter_code
_entity_poly.pdbx_strand_id
1 'polypeptide(L)'
;MKAQEREKLLQALKARFDKNMHRHKGIAWANVQAKLEADPDALRSLREMEGTGGEPDVIGQDREASHFTFWDCSAESPIGRRSVCYDREALDSRQEHKPKSSAVEMAAAMGIDLLTEEQYRGLQRLGEFDTKTSSWVKTPP
;
A
#
# COMPACT_ATOMS: atom_id res chain seq x y z
N MET A 1 16.33 -2.53 10.23
CA MET A 1 15.66 -1.27 10.60
C MET A 1 16.06 -0.87 12.01
N LYS A 2 16.31 0.42 12.29
CA LYS A 2 16.64 0.86 13.67
C LYS A 2 15.39 0.79 14.56
N ALA A 3 15.55 0.44 15.84
CA ALA A 3 14.42 0.31 16.78
C ALA A 3 13.54 1.56 16.84
N GLN A 4 14.16 2.74 16.80
CA GLN A 4 13.45 4.03 16.83
C GLN A 4 12.64 4.32 15.55
N GLU A 5 13.10 3.85 14.38
CA GLU A 5 12.33 3.98 13.12
C GLU A 5 11.12 3.07 13.14
N ARG A 6 11.28 1.85 13.65
CA ARG A 6 10.19 0.88 13.83
C ARG A 6 9.09 1.44 14.72
N GLU A 7 9.45 2.00 15.86
CA GLU A 7 8.49 2.58 16.80
C GLU A 7 7.74 3.75 16.19
N LYS A 8 8.43 4.65 15.47
CA LYS A 8 7.78 5.75 14.76
C LYS A 8 6.79 5.25 13.71
N LEU A 9 7.17 4.25 12.92
CA LEU A 9 6.29 3.64 11.93
C LEU A 9 5.06 3.03 12.60
N LEU A 10 5.25 2.22 13.64
CA LEU A 10 4.14 1.60 14.37
C LEU A 10 3.21 2.64 15.02
N GLN A 11 3.75 3.74 15.55
CA GLN A 11 2.94 4.84 16.08
C GLN A 11 2.12 5.53 14.99
N ALA A 12 2.72 5.80 13.83
CA ALA A 12 2.03 6.41 12.69
C ALA A 12 0.90 5.50 12.18
N LEU A 13 1.19 4.20 11.98
CA LEU A 13 0.20 3.21 11.56
C LEU A 13 -0.91 3.06 12.62
N LYS A 14 -0.58 3.02 13.91
CA LYS A 14 -1.57 2.95 14.99
C LYS A 14 -2.49 4.17 14.99
N ALA A 15 -1.93 5.38 14.87
CA ALA A 15 -2.72 6.60 14.82
C ALA A 15 -3.66 6.61 13.61
N ARG A 16 -3.22 6.10 12.46
CA ARG A 16 -4.06 5.94 11.26
C ARG A 16 -5.15 4.90 11.47
N PHE A 17 -4.81 3.74 12.03
CA PHE A 17 -5.75 2.69 12.37
C PHE A 17 -6.87 3.21 13.29
N ASP A 18 -6.48 3.86 14.40
CA ASP A 18 -7.43 4.42 15.37
C ASP A 18 -8.33 5.51 14.73
N LYS A 19 -7.81 6.29 13.78
CA LYS A 19 -8.60 7.28 13.02
C LYS A 19 -9.56 6.63 12.02
N ASN A 20 -9.21 5.46 11.48
CA ASN A 20 -9.93 4.77 10.42
C ASN A 20 -10.64 3.49 10.90
N MET A 21 -11.01 3.39 12.19
CA MET A 21 -11.69 2.23 12.77
C MET A 21 -12.95 1.76 12.03
N HIS A 22 -13.58 2.63 11.24
CA HIS A 22 -14.70 2.27 10.39
C HIS A 22 -14.34 1.26 9.28
N ARG A 23 -13.07 1.20 8.84
CA ARG A 23 -12.57 0.32 7.77
C ARG A 23 -12.30 -1.10 8.24
N HIS A 24 -11.94 -1.29 9.51
CA HIS A 24 -11.47 -2.57 10.06
C HIS A 24 -12.24 -2.96 11.33
N LYS A 25 -13.58 -2.90 11.26
CA LYS A 25 -14.47 -3.26 12.38
C LYS A 25 -14.20 -4.69 12.85
N GLY A 26 -13.89 -4.82 14.15
CA GLY A 26 -13.64 -6.11 14.79
C GLY A 26 -12.16 -6.57 14.76
N ILE A 27 -11.25 -5.78 14.18
CA ILE A 27 -9.82 -6.05 14.22
C ILE A 27 -9.20 -5.28 15.40
N ALA A 28 -8.42 -5.97 16.22
CA ALA A 28 -7.66 -5.35 17.31
C ALA A 28 -6.27 -4.95 16.83
N TRP A 29 -5.89 -3.68 17.01
CA TRP A 29 -4.55 -3.18 16.68
C TRP A 29 -3.43 -4.03 17.31
N ALA A 30 -3.62 -4.52 18.54
CA ALA A 30 -2.64 -5.37 19.22
C ALA A 30 -2.29 -6.62 18.40
N ASN A 31 -3.26 -7.22 17.71
CA ASN A 31 -3.02 -8.40 16.86
C ASN A 31 -2.24 -8.02 15.60
N VAL A 32 -2.58 -6.87 15.01
CA VAL A 32 -1.88 -6.31 13.84
C VAL A 32 -0.43 -6.02 14.19
N GLN A 33 -0.20 -5.29 15.28
CA GLN A 33 1.14 -4.94 15.75
C GLN A 33 1.98 -6.19 16.03
N ALA A 34 1.44 -7.19 16.74
CA ALA A 34 2.17 -8.42 17.02
C ALA A 34 2.57 -9.16 15.73
N LYS A 35 1.71 -9.17 14.71
CA LYS A 35 2.05 -9.74 13.39
C LYS A 35 3.13 -8.94 12.66
N LEU A 36 3.04 -7.60 12.67
CA LEU A 36 4.06 -6.75 12.07
C LEU A 36 5.42 -6.90 12.76
N GLU A 37 5.44 -6.96 14.09
CA GLU A 37 6.68 -7.15 14.85
C GLU A 37 7.32 -8.53 14.61
N ALA A 38 6.49 -9.55 14.33
CA ALA A 38 6.94 -10.88 13.95
C ALA A 38 7.33 -11.00 12.46
N ASP A 39 7.01 -10.01 11.62
CA ASP A 39 7.28 -9.99 10.19
C ASP A 39 8.15 -8.77 9.78
N PRO A 40 9.48 -8.93 9.77
CA PRO A 40 10.40 -7.87 9.37
C PRO A 40 10.23 -7.41 7.92
N ASP A 41 9.75 -8.28 7.03
CA ASP A 41 9.57 -7.96 5.62
C ASP A 41 8.33 -7.07 5.43
N ALA A 42 7.22 -7.41 6.08
CA ALA A 42 6.03 -6.56 6.08
C ALA A 42 6.33 -5.16 6.65
N LEU A 43 7.09 -5.08 7.76
CA LEU A 43 7.52 -3.79 8.32
C LEU A 43 8.36 -2.97 7.34
N ARG A 44 9.27 -3.63 6.61
CA ARG A 44 10.07 -2.97 5.57
C ARG A 44 9.18 -2.43 4.46
N SER A 45 8.26 -3.24 3.93
CA SER A 45 7.31 -2.83 2.89
C SER A 45 6.47 -1.63 3.32
N LEU A 46 5.88 -1.67 4.52
CA LEU A 46 5.09 -0.56 5.07
C LEU A 46 5.92 0.72 5.24
N ARG A 47 7.18 0.57 5.64
CA ARG A 47 8.10 1.71 5.74
C ARG A 47 8.38 2.33 4.38
N GLU A 48 8.61 1.53 3.34
CA GLU A 48 8.83 2.04 1.98
C GLU A 48 7.55 2.70 1.43
N MET A 49 6.37 2.16 1.77
CA MET A 49 5.09 2.78 1.44
C MET A 49 4.94 4.17 2.07
N GLU A 50 5.18 4.28 3.37
CA GLU A 50 5.21 5.57 4.09
C GLU A 50 6.28 6.54 3.54
N GLY A 51 7.49 6.04 3.30
CA GLY A 51 8.63 6.86 2.86
C GLY A 51 8.43 7.52 1.50
N THR A 52 7.50 7.00 0.69
CA THR A 52 7.14 7.55 -0.61
C THR A 52 5.82 8.35 -0.58
N GLY A 53 5.28 8.60 0.62
CA GLY A 53 4.07 9.40 0.84
C GLY A 53 2.76 8.63 0.69
N GLY A 54 2.80 7.30 0.67
CA GLY A 54 1.60 6.48 0.74
C GLY A 54 0.99 6.47 2.13
N GLU A 55 -0.27 6.05 2.23
CA GLU A 55 -0.98 5.92 3.50
C GLU A 55 -1.41 4.46 3.73
N PRO A 56 -0.46 3.54 3.97
CA PRO A 56 -0.82 2.14 4.20
C PRO A 56 -1.70 2.00 5.45
N ASP A 57 -2.81 1.30 5.32
CA ASP A 57 -3.78 1.06 6.39
C ASP A 57 -4.40 -0.33 6.29
N VAL A 58 -4.90 -0.83 7.43
CA VAL A 58 -5.54 -2.14 7.51
C VAL A 58 -6.97 -2.05 6.97
N ILE A 59 -7.25 -2.85 5.94
CA ILE A 59 -8.56 -2.91 5.28
C ILE A 59 -9.30 -4.21 5.55
N GLY A 60 -8.62 -5.23 6.08
CA GLY A 60 -9.26 -6.50 6.41
C GLY A 60 -8.32 -7.48 7.08
N GLN A 61 -8.91 -8.52 7.65
CA GLN A 61 -8.21 -9.70 8.14
C GLN A 61 -8.79 -10.91 7.42
N ASP A 62 -7.92 -11.69 6.80
CA ASP A 62 -8.29 -13.01 6.31
C ASP A 62 -8.55 -13.92 7.50
N ARG A 63 -9.80 -14.41 7.59
CA ARG A 63 -10.27 -15.26 8.70
C ARG A 63 -9.59 -16.62 8.69
N GLU A 64 -9.16 -17.11 7.52
CA GLU A 64 -8.54 -18.43 7.40
C GLU A 64 -7.03 -18.36 7.67
N ALA A 65 -6.36 -17.34 7.13
CA ALA A 65 -4.91 -17.26 7.18
C ALA A 65 -4.36 -16.47 8.37
N SER A 66 -5.20 -15.82 9.19
CA SER A 66 -4.76 -14.85 10.21
C SER A 66 -3.83 -13.77 9.62
N HIS A 67 -4.00 -13.47 8.33
CA HIS A 67 -3.26 -12.46 7.61
C HIS A 67 -4.02 -11.15 7.64
N PHE A 68 -3.30 -10.05 7.83
CA PHE A 68 -3.86 -8.71 7.73
C PHE A 68 -3.56 -8.16 6.34
N THR A 69 -4.59 -7.66 5.68
CA THR A 69 -4.42 -7.00 4.39
C THR A 69 -4.20 -5.51 4.63
N PHE A 70 -3.11 -4.99 4.08
CA PHE A 70 -2.78 -3.58 4.08
C PHE A 70 -2.90 -3.04 2.67
N TRP A 71 -3.65 -1.96 2.49
CA TRP A 71 -3.73 -1.22 1.24
C TRP A 71 -3.28 0.22 1.42
N ASP A 72 -2.73 0.81 0.36
CA ASP A 72 -2.46 2.23 0.32
C ASP A 72 -3.80 2.98 0.23
N CYS A 73 -4.18 3.64 1.32
CA CYS A 73 -5.43 4.38 1.44
C CYS A 73 -5.25 5.88 1.21
N SER A 74 -4.24 6.28 0.42
CA SER A 74 -4.06 7.67 0.02
C SER A 74 -5.19 8.11 -0.92
N ALA A 75 -5.79 9.28 -0.64
CA ALA A 75 -6.84 9.85 -1.47
C ALA A 75 -6.36 10.13 -2.91
N GLU A 76 -5.08 10.46 -3.06
CA GLU A 76 -4.40 10.65 -4.34
C GLU A 76 -3.00 10.01 -4.28
N SER A 77 -2.56 9.39 -5.37
CA SER A 77 -1.18 8.88 -5.47
C SER A 77 -0.16 10.01 -5.22
N PRO A 78 0.79 9.85 -4.28
CA PRO A 78 1.73 10.89 -3.90
C PRO A 78 2.67 11.29 -5.05
N ILE A 79 3.27 12.48 -4.90
CA ILE A 79 4.20 13.04 -5.88
C ILE A 79 5.42 12.11 -6.01
N GLY A 80 5.52 11.38 -7.12
CA GLY A 80 6.55 10.35 -7.36
C GLY A 80 5.98 8.96 -7.64
N ARG A 81 4.74 8.69 -7.23
CA ARG A 81 3.96 7.48 -7.59
C ARG A 81 2.94 7.72 -8.70
N ARG A 82 2.69 8.99 -9.01
CA ARG A 82 1.83 9.45 -10.12
C ARG A 82 2.62 9.58 -11.43
N SER A 83 1.95 9.38 -12.56
CA SER A 83 2.53 9.47 -13.91
C SER A 83 3.66 8.48 -14.23
N VAL A 84 3.68 7.33 -13.53
CA VAL A 84 4.56 6.20 -13.88
C VAL A 84 3.87 5.29 -14.90
N CYS A 85 4.65 4.62 -15.73
CA CYS A 85 4.14 3.57 -16.61
C CYS A 85 3.72 2.36 -15.76
N TYR A 86 2.78 1.56 -16.26
CA TYR A 86 2.33 0.35 -15.56
C TYR A 86 3.47 -0.66 -15.41
N ASP A 87 4.10 -1.04 -16.52
CA ASP A 87 5.18 -2.02 -16.60
C ASP A 87 6.41 -1.48 -17.36
N ARG A 88 7.43 -2.35 -17.48
CA ARG A 88 8.67 -2.06 -18.19
C ARG A 88 8.44 -1.90 -19.70
N GLU A 89 7.51 -2.64 -20.30
CA GLU A 89 7.19 -2.53 -21.73
C GLU A 89 6.56 -1.16 -22.07
N ALA A 90 5.62 -0.69 -21.25
CA ALA A 90 5.04 0.65 -21.36
C ALA A 90 6.07 1.76 -21.10
N LEU A 91 7.07 1.49 -20.26
CA LEU A 91 8.18 2.42 -20.04
C LEU A 91 9.12 2.50 -21.25
N ASP A 92 9.43 1.36 -21.86
CA ASP A 92 10.39 1.28 -22.97
C ASP A 92 9.81 1.85 -24.27
N SER A 93 8.49 1.71 -24.48
CA SER A 93 7.74 2.22 -25.64
C SER A 93 7.53 3.74 -25.65
N ARG A 94 7.64 4.42 -24.51
CA ARG A 94 7.57 5.89 -24.43
C ARG A 94 8.77 6.53 -25.13
N GLN A 95 8.57 7.55 -25.96
CA GLN A 95 9.68 8.27 -26.59
C GLN A 95 10.06 9.54 -25.80
N GLU A 96 9.07 10.20 -25.18
CA GLU A 96 9.24 11.42 -24.40
C GLU A 96 8.63 11.28 -22.99
N HIS A 97 9.17 12.04 -22.02
CA HIS A 97 8.77 12.02 -20.61
C HIS A 97 8.80 10.64 -19.95
N LYS A 98 9.84 9.83 -20.23
CA LYS A 98 10.04 8.53 -19.58
C LYS A 98 10.11 8.69 -18.05
N PRO A 99 9.19 8.07 -17.29
CA PRO A 99 9.30 8.06 -15.85
C PRO A 99 10.53 7.26 -15.39
N LYS A 100 10.98 7.48 -14.16
CA LYS A 100 12.19 6.81 -13.63
C LYS A 100 12.01 5.32 -13.37
N SER A 101 10.77 4.86 -13.18
CA SER A 101 10.42 3.45 -12.94
C SER A 101 8.95 3.22 -13.31
N SER A 102 8.53 1.94 -13.27
CA SER A 102 7.16 1.51 -13.50
C SER A 102 6.46 1.13 -12.19
N ALA A 103 5.12 1.11 -12.18
CA ALA A 103 4.35 0.74 -10.99
C ALA A 103 4.65 -0.70 -10.55
N VAL A 104 4.78 -1.64 -11.50
CA VAL A 104 5.16 -3.03 -11.23
C VAL A 104 6.54 -3.12 -10.55
N GLU A 105 7.52 -2.37 -11.04
CA GLU A 105 8.87 -2.37 -10.45
C GLU A 105 8.91 -1.73 -9.07
N MET A 106 8.18 -0.63 -8.88
CA MET A 106 8.07 0.00 -7.57
C MET A 106 7.41 -0.94 -6.57
N ALA A 107 6.35 -1.64 -6.97
CA ALA A 107 5.70 -2.65 -6.13
C ALA A 107 6.67 -3.78 -5.76
N ALA A 108 7.36 -4.35 -6.75
CA ALA A 108 8.35 -5.41 -6.54
C ALA A 108 9.52 -4.98 -5.66
N ALA A 109 10.03 -3.75 -5.85
CA ALA A 109 11.12 -3.20 -5.03
C ALA A 109 10.72 -3.01 -3.57
N MET A 110 9.45 -2.71 -3.31
CA MET A 110 8.88 -2.58 -1.97
C MET A 110 8.44 -3.93 -1.38
N GLY A 111 8.42 -5.00 -2.17
CA GLY A 111 7.88 -6.30 -1.75
C GLY A 111 6.36 -6.30 -1.58
N ILE A 112 5.65 -5.46 -2.34
CA ILE A 112 4.19 -5.37 -2.32
C ILE A 112 3.63 -5.80 -3.69
N ASP A 113 2.35 -6.15 -3.68
CA ASP A 113 1.59 -6.47 -4.88
C ASP A 113 0.69 -5.31 -5.33
N LEU A 114 0.50 -5.19 -6.64
CA LEU A 114 -0.51 -4.32 -7.23
C LEU A 114 -1.92 -4.88 -6.94
N LEU A 115 -2.90 -4.00 -6.75
CA LEU A 115 -4.29 -4.39 -6.48
C LEU A 115 -4.92 -5.00 -7.72
N THR A 116 -5.72 -6.05 -7.57
CA THR A 116 -6.61 -6.48 -8.65
C THR A 116 -7.75 -5.48 -8.84
N GLU A 117 -8.41 -5.51 -10.00
CA GLU A 117 -9.58 -4.65 -10.24
C GLU A 117 -10.68 -4.86 -9.19
N GLU A 118 -10.93 -6.10 -8.77
CA GLU A 118 -11.90 -6.42 -7.72
C GLU A 118 -11.51 -5.82 -6.37
N GLN A 119 -10.22 -5.90 -6.01
CA GLN A 119 -9.68 -5.31 -4.80
C GLN A 119 -9.77 -3.78 -4.83
N TYR A 120 -9.40 -3.16 -5.95
CA TYR A 120 -9.52 -1.72 -6.15
C TYR A 120 -10.98 -1.25 -6.04
N ARG A 121 -11.92 -1.94 -6.70
CA ARG A 121 -13.36 -1.66 -6.57
C ARG A 121 -13.85 -1.84 -5.13
N GLY A 122 -13.31 -2.82 -4.40
CA GLY A 122 -13.56 -3.02 -2.97
C GLY A 122 -13.08 -1.83 -2.13
N LEU A 123 -11.87 -1.33 -2.42
CA LEU A 123 -11.28 -0.17 -1.76
C LEU A 123 -12.15 1.08 -1.99
N GLN A 124 -12.62 1.32 -3.22
CA GLN A 124 -13.52 2.44 -3.54
C GLN A 124 -14.85 2.42 -2.76
N ARG A 125 -15.27 1.27 -2.20
CA ARG A 125 -16.46 1.19 -1.34
C ARG A 125 -16.19 1.68 0.08
N LEU A 126 -14.93 1.67 0.52
CA LEU A 126 -14.51 2.13 1.84
C LEU A 126 -14.27 3.66 1.88
N GLY A 127 -14.12 4.29 0.72
CA GLY A 127 -13.83 5.72 0.58
C GLY A 127 -13.30 6.06 -0.80
N GLU A 128 -13.03 7.34 -1.04
CA GLU A 128 -12.43 7.82 -2.27
C GLU A 128 -10.90 7.71 -2.17
N PHE A 129 -10.33 6.77 -2.92
CA PHE A 129 -8.89 6.47 -2.92
C PHE A 129 -8.33 6.47 -4.33
N ASP A 130 -7.08 6.91 -4.50
CA ASP A 130 -6.42 7.02 -5.81
C ASP A 130 -7.35 7.52 -6.93
N THR A 131 -8.07 8.61 -6.68
CA THR A 131 -9.16 9.09 -7.55
C THR A 131 -8.68 9.61 -8.92
N LYS A 132 -7.37 9.82 -9.07
CA LYS A 132 -6.74 10.43 -10.25
C LYS A 132 -5.80 9.49 -11.01
N THR A 133 -5.53 8.30 -10.48
CA THR A 133 -4.53 7.41 -11.06
C THR A 133 -5.07 5.98 -11.07
N SER A 134 -4.77 5.26 -12.14
CA SER A 134 -5.12 3.84 -12.29
C SER A 134 -3.89 2.96 -12.52
N SER A 135 -2.69 3.55 -12.47
CA SER A 135 -1.42 2.84 -12.72
C SER A 135 -1.06 1.80 -11.65
N TRP A 136 -1.79 1.75 -10.53
CA TRP A 136 -1.56 0.82 -9.42
C TRP A 136 -2.53 -0.37 -9.38
N VAL A 137 -3.33 -0.55 -10.44
CA VAL A 137 -4.27 -1.68 -10.60
C VAL A 137 -3.72 -2.67 -11.62
N LYS A 138 -3.67 -3.96 -11.27
CA LYS A 138 -3.30 -5.05 -12.18
C LYS A 138 -4.24 -5.02 -13.38
N THR A 139 -3.68 -4.89 -14.57
CA THR A 139 -4.43 -5.09 -15.80
C THR A 139 -4.76 -6.58 -15.96
N PRO A 140 -6.01 -6.93 -16.27
CA PRO A 140 -6.33 -8.31 -16.64
C PRO A 140 -5.59 -8.70 -17.93
N PRO A 141 -5.22 -9.99 -18.09
CA PRO A 141 -4.58 -10.52 -19.29
C PRO A 141 -5.50 -10.51 -20.52
#